data_AF-A0A7M3LXQ3-F1
#
_entry.id   AF-A0A7M3LXQ3-F1
#
_cell.length_a   1.000
_cell.length_b   1.000
_cell.length_c   1.000
_cell.angle_alpha   90.00
_cell.angle_beta   90.00
_cell.angle_gamma   90.00
#
_symmetry.space_group_name_H-M   'P 1'
#
loop_
_entity.id
_entity.type
_entity.pdbx_description
1 polymer ?
#
loop_
_entity_poly.entity_id
_entity_poly.type
_entity_poly.pdbx_seq_one_letter_code
_entity_poly.pdbx_strand_id
1 'polypeptide(L)'
;MSGFATEADHPVTSFILYLEGEDQRAAMQGLSGWVSGLLLPVYGREVTSRAPWCPQWWEHLEAVAHLHALWLAWQELTGPNGGMTGPAMWHRDFLAPTMQVLRDPDGPFAGCKAGTHRPKEAPAAEPYPA
;
A
#
# COMPACT_ATOMS: atom_id res chain seq x y z
N MET A 1 -27.22 26.56 -21.24
CA MET A 1 -26.89 26.33 -19.81
C MET A 1 -26.23 24.96 -19.72
N SER A 2 -24.91 24.92 -19.84
CA SER A 2 -24.13 23.70 -19.55
C SER A 2 -23.37 23.98 -18.27
N GLY A 3 -23.78 23.32 -17.20
CA GLY A 3 -23.02 23.30 -15.95
C GLY A 3 -21.78 22.44 -16.17
N PHE A 4 -20.60 23.05 -16.05
CA PHE A 4 -19.38 22.30 -15.84
C PHE A 4 -19.48 21.66 -14.45
N ALA A 5 -19.29 20.34 -14.40
CA ALA A 5 -19.14 19.63 -13.14
C ALA A 5 -18.03 20.31 -12.33
N THR A 6 -18.31 20.60 -11.06
CA THR A 6 -17.34 21.17 -10.14
C THR A 6 -16.17 20.21 -10.01
N GLU A 7 -14.99 20.65 -10.47
CA GLU A 7 -13.71 20.00 -10.19
C GLU A 7 -13.58 19.93 -8.67
N ALA A 8 -13.71 18.73 -8.09
CA ALA A 8 -13.53 18.55 -6.67
C ALA A 8 -12.11 19.02 -6.33
N ASP A 9 -11.99 19.95 -5.38
CA ASP A 9 -10.71 20.41 -4.83
C ASP A 9 -10.05 19.21 -4.13
N HIS A 10 -9.29 18.41 -4.90
CA HIS A 10 -8.58 17.27 -4.36
C HIS A 10 -7.53 17.79 -3.39
N PRO A 11 -7.45 17.27 -2.15
CA PRO A 11 -6.39 17.65 -1.25
C PRO A 11 -5.04 17.39 -1.93
N VAL A 12 -4.12 18.36 -1.88
CA VAL A 12 -2.76 18.21 -2.41
C VAL A 12 -2.04 17.15 -1.57
N THR A 13 -2.18 15.88 -1.95
CA THR A 13 -1.65 14.73 -1.25
C THR A 13 -0.82 13.89 -2.20
N SER A 14 0.38 13.50 -1.76
CA SER A 14 1.23 12.57 -2.49
C SER A 14 0.77 11.11 -2.33
N PHE A 15 -0.37 10.88 -1.69
CA PHE A 15 -0.85 9.53 -1.41
C PHE A 15 -1.48 8.90 -2.64
N ILE A 16 -0.96 7.72 -3.02
CA ILE A 16 -1.20 7.06 -4.31
C ILE A 16 -2.68 6.84 -4.68
N LEU A 17 -3.57 6.73 -3.68
CA LEU A 17 -5.00 6.53 -3.90
C LEU A 17 -5.74 7.79 -4.40
N TYR A 18 -5.11 8.97 -4.28
CA TYR A 18 -5.65 10.24 -4.78
C TYR A 18 -4.88 10.77 -5.99
N LEU A 19 -3.82 10.07 -6.43
CA LEU A 19 -3.15 10.39 -7.68
C LEU A 19 -3.99 9.89 -8.86
N GLU A 20 -3.93 10.60 -9.98
CA GLU A 20 -4.65 10.24 -11.21
C GLU A 20 -3.69 10.16 -12.41
N GLY A 21 -4.12 9.49 -13.48
CA GLY A 21 -3.43 9.48 -14.76
C GLY A 21 -1.98 8.95 -14.72
N GLU A 22 -1.05 9.74 -15.27
CA GLU A 22 0.37 9.38 -15.37
C GLU A 22 1.05 9.31 -13.99
N ASP A 23 0.69 10.21 -13.07
CA ASP A 23 1.30 10.27 -11.75
C ASP A 23 0.98 9.03 -10.93
N GLN A 24 -0.28 8.58 -10.96
CA GLN A 24 -0.67 7.33 -10.32
C GLN A 24 0.10 6.14 -10.91
N ARG A 25 0.24 6.11 -12.24
CA ARG A 25 0.94 5.02 -12.92
C ARG A 25 2.41 4.97 -12.56
N ALA A 26 3.08 6.12 -12.54
CA ALA A 26 4.47 6.23 -12.14
C ALA A 26 4.67 5.79 -10.68
N ALA A 27 3.79 6.23 -9.77
CA ALA A 27 3.82 5.81 -8.38
C ALA A 27 3.61 4.29 -8.23
N MET A 28 2.65 3.70 -8.94
CA MET A 28 2.39 2.25 -8.92
C MET A 28 3.55 1.43 -9.48
N GLN A 29 4.21 1.93 -10.54
CA GLN A 29 5.39 1.28 -11.11
C GLN A 29 6.56 1.31 -10.13
N GLY A 30 6.84 2.45 -9.52
CA GLY A 30 7.89 2.59 -8.50
C GLY A 30 7.63 1.69 -7.29
N LEU A 31 6.39 1.72 -6.78
CA LEU A 31 5.97 0.87 -5.66
C LEU A 31 6.11 -0.61 -6.00
N SER A 32 5.66 -1.03 -7.18
CA SER A 32 5.76 -2.44 -7.62
C SER A 32 7.21 -2.89 -7.79
N GLY A 33 8.06 -2.04 -8.36
CA GLY A 33 9.50 -2.27 -8.44
C GLY A 33 10.15 -2.43 -7.06
N TRP A 34 9.79 -1.58 -6.11
CA TRP A 34 10.30 -1.67 -4.74
C TRP A 34 9.78 -2.92 -4.00
N VAL A 35 8.49 -3.25 -4.14
CA VAL A 35 7.89 -4.45 -3.52
C VAL A 35 8.58 -5.73 -4.01
N SER A 36 8.74 -5.86 -5.33
CA SER A 36 9.33 -7.05 -5.95
C SER A 36 10.86 -7.10 -5.83
N GLY A 37 11.53 -5.96 -5.86
CA GLY A 37 13.00 -5.87 -5.85
C GLY A 37 13.64 -5.81 -4.47
N LEU A 38 12.92 -5.32 -3.44
CA LEU A 38 13.46 -5.15 -2.09
C LEU A 38 12.56 -5.77 -1.02
N LEU A 39 11.29 -5.36 -0.92
CA LEU A 39 10.45 -5.73 0.22
C LEU A 39 10.28 -7.25 0.34
N LEU A 40 9.84 -7.91 -0.73
CA LEU A 40 9.58 -9.36 -0.70
C LEU A 40 10.85 -10.21 -0.62
N PRO A 41 11.90 -9.94 -1.43
CA PRO A 41 13.14 -10.72 -1.33
C PRO A 41 13.79 -10.67 0.06
N VAL A 42 13.67 -9.54 0.77
CA VAL A 42 14.35 -9.34 2.06
C VAL A 42 13.43 -9.66 3.25
N TYR A 43 12.17 -9.24 3.21
CA TYR A 43 11.26 -9.27 4.36
C TYR A 43 10.01 -10.14 4.15
N GLY A 44 9.82 -10.69 2.95
CA GLY A 44 8.59 -11.39 2.57
C GLY A 44 8.28 -12.64 3.39
N ARG A 45 9.30 -13.39 3.84
CA ARG A 45 9.17 -14.70 4.52
C ARG A 45 8.29 -15.71 3.75
N GLU A 46 8.25 -16.95 4.21
CA GLU A 46 7.44 -18.00 3.59
C GLU A 46 5.93 -17.69 3.68
N VAL A 47 5.18 -17.95 2.60
CA VAL A 47 3.72 -17.76 2.57
C VAL A 47 3.04 -18.97 3.19
N THR A 48 2.19 -18.73 4.19
CA THR A 48 1.42 -19.78 4.86
C THR A 48 -0.04 -19.34 5.03
N SER A 49 -0.92 -20.24 5.46
CA SER A 49 -2.30 -19.88 5.79
C SER A 49 -2.42 -18.90 6.95
N ARG A 50 -1.41 -18.82 7.83
CA ARG A 50 -1.35 -17.87 8.96
C ARG A 50 -0.57 -16.59 8.63
N ALA A 51 0.02 -16.52 7.44
CA ALA A 51 0.76 -15.37 6.95
C ALA A 51 0.61 -15.29 5.42
N PRO A 52 -0.58 -14.94 4.91
CA PRO A 52 -0.87 -14.94 3.48
C PRO A 52 -0.14 -13.81 2.74
N TRP A 53 0.05 -13.99 1.44
CA TRP A 53 0.46 -12.94 0.52
C TRP A 53 -0.28 -13.11 -0.81
N CYS A 54 -0.81 -12.02 -1.36
CA CYS A 54 -1.44 -12.04 -2.68
C CYS A 54 -0.42 -11.59 -3.76
N PRO A 55 -0.16 -12.40 -4.81
CA PRO A 55 0.73 -11.97 -5.90
C PRO A 55 0.17 -10.79 -6.70
N GLN A 56 -1.15 -10.61 -6.70
CA GLN A 56 -1.86 -9.46 -7.28
C GLN A 56 -2.24 -8.45 -6.18
N TRP A 57 -1.29 -8.12 -5.28
CA TRP A 57 -1.56 -7.25 -4.12
C TRP A 57 -2.13 -5.88 -4.52
N TRP A 58 -1.86 -5.39 -5.74
CA TRP A 58 -2.38 -4.13 -6.25
C TRP A 58 -3.90 -4.13 -6.47
N GLU A 59 -4.54 -5.30 -6.55
CA GLU A 59 -6.01 -5.45 -6.59
C GLU A 59 -6.64 -5.22 -5.20
N HIS A 60 -5.84 -5.09 -4.15
CA HIS A 60 -6.28 -4.83 -2.78
C HIS A 60 -5.89 -3.40 -2.39
N LEU A 61 -6.81 -2.44 -2.51
CA LEU A 61 -6.50 -1.01 -2.27
C LEU A 61 -5.95 -0.72 -0.86
N GLU A 62 -6.40 -1.45 0.16
CA GLU A 62 -5.83 -1.37 1.50
C GLU A 62 -4.36 -1.79 1.53
N ALA A 63 -3.99 -2.83 0.76
CA ALA A 63 -2.59 -3.23 0.62
C ALA A 63 -1.76 -2.17 -0.12
N VAL A 64 -2.31 -1.58 -1.19
CA VAL A 64 -1.68 -0.45 -1.91
C VAL A 64 -1.42 0.71 -0.94
N ALA A 65 -2.40 1.09 -0.13
CA ALA A 65 -2.28 2.13 0.89
C ALA A 65 -1.14 1.86 1.88
N HIS A 66 -1.13 0.67 2.50
CA HIS A 66 -0.11 0.26 3.46
C HIS A 66 1.29 0.19 2.85
N LEU A 67 1.43 -0.43 1.67
CA LEU A 67 2.70 -0.59 0.98
C LEU A 67 3.25 0.77 0.52
N HIS A 68 2.40 1.65 0.03
CA HIS A 68 2.81 2.99 -0.37
C HIS A 68 3.30 3.82 0.82
N ALA A 69 2.56 3.83 1.94
CA ALA A 69 3.00 4.50 3.16
C ALA A 69 4.33 3.94 3.68
N LEU A 70 4.49 2.61 3.68
CA LEU A 70 5.73 1.96 4.07
C LEU A 70 6.91 2.35 3.16
N TRP A 71 6.66 2.45 1.85
CA TRP A 71 7.66 2.85 0.87
C TRP A 71 8.07 4.32 1.00
N LEU A 72 7.12 5.23 1.30
CA LEU A 72 7.44 6.63 1.60
C LEU A 72 8.31 6.74 2.86
N ALA A 73 7.97 6.02 3.93
CA ALA A 73 8.77 6.00 5.16
C ALA A 73 10.17 5.42 4.93
N TRP A 74 10.31 4.41 4.05
CA TRP A 74 11.62 3.88 3.63
C TRP A 74 12.45 4.98 2.97
N GLN A 75 11.89 5.66 1.96
CA GLN A 75 12.60 6.71 1.23
C GLN A 75 13.08 7.85 2.14
N GLU A 76 12.25 8.27 3.09
CA GLU A 76 12.58 9.32 4.05
C GLU A 76 13.70 8.87 5.01
N LEU A 77 13.53 7.71 5.66
CA LEU A 77 14.41 7.28 6.75
C LEU A 77 15.71 6.62 6.28
N THR A 78 15.75 6.09 5.06
CA THR A 78 16.95 5.44 4.50
C THR A 78 17.55 6.21 3.32
N GLY A 79 17.00 7.39 3.00
CA GLY A 79 17.51 8.26 1.95
C GLY A 79 18.83 8.96 2.32
N PRO A 80 19.43 9.73 1.38
CA PRO A 80 20.71 10.43 1.60
C PRO A 80 20.71 11.40 2.80
N ASN A 81 19.54 11.91 3.16
CA ASN A 81 19.36 12.85 4.27
C ASN A 81 18.92 12.15 5.57
N GLY A 82 18.75 10.83 5.56
CA GLY A 82 18.37 10.05 6.73
C GLY A 82 19.50 9.97 7.76
N GLY A 83 19.15 10.06 9.04
CA GLY A 83 20.10 9.85 10.13
C GLY A 83 20.61 8.40 10.20
N MET A 84 21.75 8.16 10.85
CA MET A 84 22.36 6.82 10.97
C MET A 84 21.43 5.77 11.63
N THR A 85 20.47 6.21 12.44
CA THR A 85 19.48 5.35 13.10
C THR A 85 18.21 5.14 12.27
N GLY A 86 18.07 5.84 11.14
CA GLY A 86 16.90 5.83 10.26
C GLY A 86 16.43 4.43 9.87
N PRO A 87 17.32 3.54 9.37
CA PRO A 87 16.94 2.17 9.05
C PRO A 87 16.36 1.40 10.25
N ALA A 88 16.93 1.56 11.44
CA ALA A 88 16.44 0.87 12.64
C ALA A 88 15.05 1.39 13.06
N MET A 89 14.82 2.70 12.95
CA MET A 89 13.51 3.30 13.19
C MET A 89 12.49 2.83 12.14
N TRP A 90 12.87 2.77 10.85
CA TRP A 90 11.99 2.27 9.80
C TRP A 90 11.50 0.84 10.07
N HIS A 91 12.40 -0.05 10.49
CA HIS A 91 12.05 -1.43 10.84
C HIS A 91 11.04 -1.49 11.99
N ARG A 92 11.31 -0.75 13.06
CA ARG A 92 10.53 -0.77 14.31
C ARG A 92 9.15 -0.14 14.12
N ASP A 93 9.11 1.04 13.53
CA ASP A 93 7.93 1.90 13.56
C ASP A 93 7.01 1.68 12.35
N PHE A 94 7.53 1.14 11.24
CA PHE A 94 6.77 1.05 9.98
C PHE A 94 6.73 -0.36 9.41
N LEU A 95 7.87 -1.02 9.20
CA LEU A 95 7.92 -2.34 8.57
C LEU A 95 7.18 -3.39 9.40
N ALA A 96 7.55 -3.55 10.66
CA ALA A 96 6.97 -4.58 11.53
C ALA A 96 5.44 -4.47 11.64
N PRO A 97 4.84 -3.31 11.99
CA PRO A 97 3.39 -3.19 12.07
C PRO A 97 2.69 -3.32 10.71
N THR A 98 3.29 -2.80 9.62
CA THR A 98 2.68 -2.91 8.29
C THR A 98 2.67 -4.36 7.81
N MET A 99 3.78 -5.08 7.95
CA MET A 99 3.84 -6.49 7.59
C MET A 99 2.93 -7.35 8.48
N GLN A 100 2.74 -6.97 9.75
CA GLN A 100 1.78 -7.64 10.63
C GLN A 100 0.35 -7.53 10.07
N VAL A 101 -0.09 -6.33 9.67
CA VAL A 101 -1.43 -6.13 9.10
C VAL A 101 -1.59 -6.85 7.77
N LEU A 102 -0.66 -6.65 6.83
CA LEU A 102 -0.74 -7.26 5.49
C LEU A 102 -0.75 -8.79 5.55
N ARG A 103 0.03 -9.37 6.46
CA ARG A 103 0.20 -10.81 6.64
C ARG A 103 -0.74 -11.37 7.70
N ASP A 104 -1.70 -10.61 8.21
CA ASP A 104 -2.70 -11.16 9.11
C ASP A 104 -3.63 -12.11 8.33
N PRO A 105 -3.95 -13.32 8.84
CA PRO A 105 -4.86 -14.25 8.18
C PRO A 105 -6.27 -13.68 7.96
N ASP A 106 -6.66 -12.69 8.76
CA ASP A 106 -7.93 -11.94 8.66
C ASP A 106 -7.75 -10.56 8.00
N GLY A 107 -6.53 -10.24 7.54
CA GLY A 107 -6.17 -8.98 6.92
C GLY A 107 -6.53 -8.86 5.42
N PRO A 108 -5.90 -7.91 4.69
CA PRO A 108 -6.24 -7.59 3.30
C PRO A 108 -6.13 -8.79 2.35
N PHE A 109 -5.20 -9.70 2.63
CA PHE A 109 -4.97 -10.91 1.83
C PHE A 109 -5.74 -12.14 2.35
N ALA A 110 -6.63 -12.00 3.31
CA ALA A 110 -7.43 -13.10 3.85
C ALA A 110 -8.15 -13.86 2.73
N GLY A 111 -7.92 -15.17 2.64
CA GLY A 111 -8.49 -16.04 1.59
C GLY A 111 -7.72 -16.07 0.28
N CYS A 112 -6.66 -15.27 0.09
CA CYS A 112 -5.68 -15.47 -0.97
C CYS A 112 -4.76 -16.63 -0.57
N LYS A 113 -4.77 -17.73 -1.33
CA LYS A 113 -3.83 -18.86 -1.14
C LYS A 113 -2.54 -18.59 -1.90
N ALA A 114 -1.50 -19.36 -1.61
CA ALA A 114 -0.22 -19.26 -2.33
C ALA A 114 -0.43 -19.27 -3.85
N GLY A 115 -0.01 -18.20 -4.52
CA GLY A 115 -0.13 -18.05 -5.98
C GLY A 115 -1.53 -17.69 -6.48
N THR A 116 -2.50 -17.40 -5.62
CA THR A 116 -3.90 -17.12 -6.02
C THR A 116 -4.40 -15.80 -5.45
N HIS A 117 -5.24 -15.11 -6.22
CA HIS A 117 -5.94 -13.90 -5.81
C HIS A 117 -7.42 -14.20 -5.51
N ARG A 118 -7.96 -13.54 -4.48
CA ARG A 118 -9.39 -13.53 -4.18
C ARG A 118 -9.89 -12.07 -4.13
N PRO A 119 -10.83 -11.67 -5.00
CA PRO A 119 -11.44 -10.34 -4.93
C PRO A 119 -12.11 -10.07 -3.58
N LYS A 120 -12.08 -8.80 -3.17
CA LYS A 120 -12.70 -8.31 -1.94
C LYS A 120 -13.72 -7.23 -2.29
N GLU A 121 -14.90 -7.32 -1.68
CA GLU A 121 -15.92 -6.28 -1.78
C GLU A 121 -15.77 -5.35 -0.58
N ALA A 122 -15.72 -4.04 -0.85
CA ALA A 122 -15.67 -3.03 0.21
C ALA A 122 -17.04 -2.94 0.90
N PRO A 123 -17.08 -2.71 2.22
CA PRO A 123 -18.34 -2.44 2.89
C PRO A 123 -18.97 -1.15 2.35
N ALA A 124 -20.29 -1.12 2.28
CA ALA A 124 -21.03 0.08 1.91
C ALA A 124 -21.02 1.11 3.04
N ALA A 125 -20.89 2.38 2.69
CA ALA A 125 -21.13 3.51 3.58
C ALA A 125 -22.37 4.26 3.09
N GLU A 126 -23.26 4.62 4.01
CA GLU A 126 -24.38 5.50 3.68
C GLU A 126 -23.87 6.92 3.42
N PRO A 127 -24.44 7.64 2.43
CA PRO A 127 -24.10 9.04 2.23
C PRO A 127 -24.39 9.87 3.48
N TYR A 128 -23.53 10.84 3.77
CA TYR A 128 -23.81 11.82 4.82
C TYR A 128 -25.08 12.62 4.43
N PRO A 129 -26.06 12.76 5.34
CA PRO A 129 -27.26 13.53 5.04
C PRO A 129 -26.91 15.01 4.83
N ALA A 130 -27.51 15.63 3.81
CA ALA A 130 -27.34 17.04 3.49
C ALA A 130 -27.81 17.97 4.63
#